data_AF-A0AB34YH23-F1
#
_entry.id   AF-A0AB34YH23-F1
#
_cell.length_a   1.000
_cell.length_b   1.000
_cell.length_c   1.000
_cell.angle_alpha   90.00
_cell.angle_beta   90.00
_cell.angle_gamma   90.00
#
_symmetry.space_group_name_H-M   'P 1'
#
loop_
_entity.id
_entity.type
_entity.pdbx_description
1 polymer ?
#
loop_
_entity_poly.entity_id
_entity_poly.type
_entity_poly.pdbx_seq_one_letter_code
_entity_poly.pdbx_strand_id
1 'polypeptide(L)'
;MRAIPEHPSKLARIGSCLAVMGSLIWVQWPIDFHNLNIAGVILLIGSLVTWLGIELADFANDTGMKNNLLVDDVRKLNSLLKIVDRRQFYILREHAIETYMNDDAYNGLRDIIYFRQDDIFPFHNEKIQRLYVKFCEDSDTFLDDLYSLYTADGRGRMTWRTADERWVPDDVYKEVMGKIALLNQMTSNLAKSWEEFIVLAKRELKGASVGIDPYGL
;
A
#
# COMPACT_ATOMS: atom_id res chain seq x y z
N MET A 1 16.23 11.06 -3.32
CA MET A 1 16.71 10.22 -4.45
C MET A 1 15.67 9.13 -4.67
N ARG A 2 15.05 9.09 -5.86
CA ARG A 2 14.05 8.06 -6.20
C ARG A 2 14.78 6.76 -6.50
N ALA A 3 14.69 5.78 -5.60
CA ALA A 3 15.08 4.42 -5.91
C ALA A 3 14.07 3.87 -6.92
N ILE A 4 14.54 3.61 -8.14
CA ILE A 4 13.80 2.90 -9.17
C ILE A 4 13.66 1.46 -8.69
N PRO A 5 12.45 0.88 -8.56
CA PRO A 5 12.32 -0.52 -8.23
C PRO A 5 12.82 -1.33 -9.43
N GLU A 6 13.83 -2.16 -9.18
CA GLU A 6 14.34 -3.12 -10.13
C GLU A 6 13.20 -4.09 -10.51
N HIS A 7 12.64 -3.87 -11.71
CA HIS A 7 11.73 -4.77 -12.41
C HIS A 7 12.41 -5.59 -13.53
N PRO A 8 13.67 -6.07 -13.41
CA PRO A 8 14.37 -6.67 -14.54
C PRO A 8 13.69 -7.95 -15.03
N SER A 9 13.06 -8.74 -14.15
CA SER A 9 12.37 -9.96 -14.54
C SER A 9 11.06 -9.71 -15.32
N LYS A 10 10.29 -8.68 -14.94
CA LYS A 10 9.05 -8.30 -15.64
C LYS A 10 9.35 -7.65 -16.99
N LEU A 11 10.40 -6.84 -17.10
CA LEU A 11 10.87 -6.26 -18.36
C LEU A 11 11.41 -7.33 -19.32
N ALA A 12 12.12 -8.34 -18.80
CA ALA A 12 12.58 -9.47 -19.60
C ALA A 12 11.42 -10.29 -20.19
N ARG A 13 10.31 -10.49 -19.45
CA ARG A 13 9.08 -11.15 -19.93
C ARG A 13 8.40 -10.40 -21.08
N ILE A 14 8.29 -9.07 -20.95
CA ILE A 14 7.70 -8.23 -22.01
C ILE A 14 8.64 -8.20 -23.23
N GLY A 15 9.95 -8.09 -22.99
CA GLY A 15 10.98 -8.13 -24.03
C GLY A 15 11.00 -9.43 -24.83
N SER A 16 10.82 -10.59 -24.18
CA SER A 16 10.79 -11.88 -24.88
C SER A 16 9.53 -12.05 -25.74
N CYS A 17 8.36 -11.64 -25.23
CA CYS A 17 7.12 -11.63 -26.04
C CYS A 17 7.24 -10.71 -27.26
N LEU A 18 7.78 -9.51 -27.08
CA LEU A 18 8.01 -8.55 -28.18
C LEU A 18 9.04 -9.09 -29.19
N ALA A 19 10.10 -9.75 -28.75
CA ALA A 19 11.11 -10.35 -29.62
C ALA A 19 10.56 -11.55 -30.42
N VAL A 20 9.69 -12.37 -29.82
CA VAL A 20 9.02 -13.48 -30.51
C VAL A 20 8.03 -12.94 -31.55
N MET A 21 7.20 -11.96 -31.21
CA MET A 21 6.29 -11.33 -32.16
C MET A 21 7.06 -10.61 -33.29
N GLY A 22 8.13 -9.89 -32.95
CA GLY A 22 8.99 -9.22 -33.93
C GLY A 22 9.69 -10.19 -34.89
N SER A 23 10.14 -11.34 -34.41
CA SER A 23 10.77 -12.36 -35.27
C SER A 23 9.78 -13.09 -36.17
N LEU A 24 8.55 -13.36 -35.71
CA LEU A 24 7.47 -13.91 -36.52
C LEU A 24 7.05 -12.95 -37.64
N ILE A 25 6.90 -11.66 -37.31
CA ILE A 25 6.58 -10.61 -38.29
C ILE A 25 7.71 -10.48 -39.32
N TRP A 26 8.97 -10.52 -38.90
CA TRP A 26 10.12 -10.37 -39.82
C TRP A 26 10.28 -11.54 -40.79
N VAL A 27 10.10 -12.78 -40.31
CA VAL A 27 10.35 -13.98 -41.12
C VAL A 27 9.17 -14.36 -42.01
N GLN A 28 7.96 -13.97 -41.64
CA GLN A 28 6.75 -14.32 -42.37
C GLN A 28 6.07 -13.13 -43.04
N TRP A 29 6.75 -12.01 -43.31
CA TRP A 29 6.11 -10.93 -44.06
C TRP A 29 6.24 -11.13 -45.58
N PRO A 30 5.13 -11.13 -46.36
CA PRO A 30 3.72 -11.15 -45.95
C PRO A 30 3.27 -12.54 -45.48
N ILE A 31 2.34 -12.58 -44.51
CA ILE A 31 1.97 -13.82 -43.82
C ILE A 31 1.09 -14.67 -44.76
N ASP A 32 1.71 -15.66 -45.38
CA ASP A 32 1.04 -16.66 -46.22
C ASP A 32 0.98 -18.02 -45.49
N PHE A 33 -0.19 -18.31 -44.92
CA PHE A 33 -0.43 -19.56 -44.20
C PHE A 33 -0.47 -20.80 -45.10
N HIS A 34 -0.54 -20.65 -46.43
CA HIS A 34 -0.50 -21.78 -47.37
C HIS A 34 0.92 -22.28 -47.67
N ASN A 35 1.94 -21.42 -47.52
CA ASN A 35 3.34 -21.74 -47.77
C ASN A 35 4.19 -21.49 -46.51
N LEU A 36 3.87 -22.19 -45.42
CA LEU A 36 4.65 -22.11 -44.18
C LEU A 36 6.10 -22.55 -44.44
N ASN A 37 7.00 -21.57 -44.51
CA ASN A 37 8.42 -21.80 -44.67
C ASN A 37 8.95 -22.61 -43.48
N ILE A 38 9.72 -23.67 -43.73
CA ILE A 38 10.31 -24.57 -42.71
C ILE A 38 11.07 -23.78 -41.64
N ALA A 39 11.72 -22.67 -42.04
CA ALA A 39 12.39 -21.75 -41.11
C ALA A 39 11.43 -21.11 -40.08
N GLY A 40 10.20 -20.78 -40.47
CA GLY A 40 9.17 -20.25 -39.57
C GLY A 40 8.66 -21.29 -38.58
N VAL A 41 8.54 -22.55 -39.00
CA VAL A 41 8.15 -23.68 -38.13
C VAL A 41 9.24 -23.94 -37.08
N ILE A 42 10.52 -23.91 -37.48
CA ILE A 42 11.66 -24.06 -36.56
C ILE A 42 11.69 -22.93 -35.53
N LEU A 43 11.44 -21.68 -35.94
CA LEU A 43 11.35 -20.55 -35.02
C LEU A 43 10.18 -20.68 -34.04
N LEU A 44 9.01 -21.13 -34.51
CA LEU A 44 7.87 -21.35 -33.65
C LEU A 44 8.16 -22.44 -32.61
N ILE A 45 8.74 -23.57 -33.01
CA ILE A 45 9.16 -24.63 -32.08
C ILE A 45 10.22 -24.11 -31.11
N GLY A 46 11.24 -23.38 -31.59
CA GLY A 46 12.27 -22.80 -30.74
C GLY A 46 11.70 -21.82 -29.71
N SER A 47 10.76 -20.97 -30.12
CA SER A 47 10.06 -20.05 -29.21
C SER A 47 9.19 -20.79 -28.19
N LEU A 48 8.50 -21.86 -28.59
CA LEU A 48 7.65 -22.66 -27.72
C LEU A 48 8.48 -23.43 -26.69
N VAL A 49 9.62 -24.01 -27.08
CA VAL A 49 10.55 -24.70 -26.18
C VAL A 49 11.19 -23.72 -25.21
N THR A 50 11.54 -22.51 -25.68
CA THR A 50 12.10 -21.46 -24.82
C THR A 50 11.06 -20.98 -23.82
N TRP A 51 9.81 -20.76 -24.25
CA TRP A 51 8.70 -20.44 -23.34
C TRP A 51 8.50 -21.55 -22.32
N LEU A 52 8.30 -22.79 -22.78
CA LEU A 52 8.08 -23.94 -21.91
C LEU A 52 9.23 -24.13 -20.93
N GLY A 53 10.48 -23.91 -21.34
CA GLY A 53 11.64 -23.96 -20.45
C GLY A 53 11.65 -22.87 -19.39
N ILE A 54 11.21 -21.65 -19.74
CA ILE A 54 11.05 -20.54 -18.77
C ILE A 54 9.92 -20.85 -17.78
N GLU A 55 8.77 -21.32 -18.26
CA GLU A 55 7.64 -21.72 -17.41
C GLU A 55 8.00 -22.90 -16.49
N LEU A 56 8.69 -23.93 -17.00
CA LEU A 56 9.13 -25.06 -16.18
C LEU A 56 10.19 -24.64 -15.14
N ALA A 57 11.08 -23.72 -15.50
CA ALA A 57 12.06 -23.17 -14.57
C ALA A 57 11.37 -22.36 -13.47
N ASP A 58 10.35 -21.57 -13.81
CA ASP A 58 9.53 -20.84 -12.84
C ASP A 58 8.76 -21.81 -11.92
N PHE A 59 8.19 -22.90 -12.45
CA PHE A 59 7.52 -23.96 -11.67
C PHE A 59 8.49 -24.72 -10.76
N ALA A 60 9.72 -25.00 -11.20
CA ALA A 60 10.72 -25.68 -10.39
C ALA A 60 11.28 -24.79 -9.27
N ASN A 61 11.10 -23.46 -9.38
CA ASN A 61 11.60 -22.46 -8.44
C ASN A 61 10.52 -21.96 -7.46
N ASP A 62 9.47 -22.75 -7.22
CA ASP A 62 8.30 -22.42 -6.39
C ASP A 62 8.69 -21.91 -4.98
N THR A 63 9.77 -22.42 -4.42
CA THR A 63 10.35 -21.95 -3.14
C THR A 63 10.90 -20.52 -3.24
N GLY A 64 11.55 -20.18 -4.36
CA GLY A 64 12.04 -18.84 -4.66
C GLY A 64 10.91 -17.87 -4.99
N MET A 65 9.87 -18.32 -5.70
CA MET A 65 8.67 -17.51 -5.97
C MET A 65 7.94 -17.19 -4.67
N LYS A 66 7.68 -18.17 -3.81
CA LYS A 66 7.06 -17.95 -2.50
C LYS A 66 7.87 -17.00 -1.63
N ASN A 67 9.20 -17.12 -1.60
CA ASN A 67 10.04 -16.20 -0.85
C ASN A 67 9.98 -14.78 -1.44
N ASN A 68 9.96 -14.62 -2.76
CA ASN A 68 9.85 -13.32 -3.41
C ASN A 68 8.50 -12.63 -3.09
N LEU A 69 7.39 -13.36 -3.11
CA LEU A 69 6.07 -12.82 -2.73
C LEU A 69 6.06 -12.34 -1.27
N LEU A 70 6.64 -13.13 -0.36
CA LEU A 70 6.77 -12.74 1.05
C LEU A 70 7.69 -11.52 1.24
N VAL A 71 8.78 -11.44 0.48
CA VAL A 71 9.71 -10.31 0.53
C VAL A 71 9.04 -9.03 0.02
N ASP A 72 8.23 -9.11 -1.03
CA ASP A 72 7.49 -7.96 -1.54
C ASP A 72 6.46 -7.46 -0.50
N ASP A 73 5.72 -8.37 0.13
CA ASP A 73 4.79 -8.04 1.22
C ASP A 73 5.54 -7.42 2.42
N VAL A 74 6.71 -7.95 2.80
CA VAL A 74 7.53 -7.37 3.88
C VAL A 74 8.05 -5.98 3.52
N ARG A 75 8.49 -5.74 2.28
CA ARG A 75 8.95 -4.43 1.81
C ARG A 75 7.83 -3.40 1.83
N LYS A 76 6.62 -3.80 1.43
CA LYS A 76 5.43 -2.96 1.52
C LYS A 76 5.12 -2.64 2.97
N LEU A 77 5.08 -3.64 3.85
CA LEU A 77 4.87 -3.44 5.29
C LEU A 77 5.89 -2.48 5.90
N ASN A 78 7.18 -2.65 5.60
CA ASN A 78 8.24 -1.76 6.08
C ASN A 78 8.08 -0.33 5.54
N SER A 79 7.49 -0.15 4.35
CA SER A 79 7.16 1.17 3.82
C SER A 79 5.98 1.80 4.59
N LEU A 80 4.95 1.01 4.91
CA LEU A 80 3.82 1.47 5.73
C LEU A 80 4.26 1.84 7.16
N LEU A 81 5.19 1.09 7.76
CA LEU A 81 5.76 1.38 9.08
C LEU A 81 6.62 2.66 9.11
N LYS A 82 7.09 3.13 7.95
CA LYS A 82 7.75 4.44 7.82
C LYS A 82 6.75 5.59 7.70
N ILE A 83 5.57 5.33 7.14
CA ILE A 83 4.49 6.30 6.99
C ILE A 83 3.78 6.50 8.34
N VAL A 84 3.31 5.40 8.94
CA VAL A 84 2.79 5.38 10.31
C VAL A 84 3.95 5.03 11.23
N ASP A 85 4.79 6.03 11.45
CA ASP A 85 5.97 5.90 12.28
C ASP A 85 5.60 5.81 13.78
N ARG A 86 6.62 5.66 14.62
CA ARG A 86 6.44 5.54 16.07
C ARG A 86 5.75 6.77 16.68
N ARG A 87 5.94 7.96 16.11
CA ARG A 87 5.32 9.20 16.57
C ARG A 87 3.83 9.19 16.24
N GLN A 88 3.46 8.88 15.00
CA GLN A 88 2.07 8.77 14.58
C GLN A 88 1.31 7.73 15.41
N PHE A 89 1.93 6.57 15.65
CA PHE A 89 1.34 5.52 16.47
C PHE A 89 1.17 5.95 17.94
N TYR A 90 2.15 6.66 18.51
CA TYR A 90 2.05 7.22 19.85
C TYR A 90 0.88 8.22 19.96
N ILE A 91 0.70 9.07 18.94
CA ILE A 91 -0.43 10.02 18.89
C ILE A 91 -1.77 9.26 18.86
N LEU A 92 -1.91 8.25 18.02
CA LEU A 92 -3.14 7.44 17.95
C LEU A 92 -3.50 6.77 19.28
N ARG A 93 -2.49 6.34 20.05
CA ARG A 93 -2.70 5.54 21.25
C ARG A 93 -2.88 6.38 22.53
N GLU A 94 -2.10 7.46 22.67
CA GLU A 94 -1.96 8.17 23.95
C GLU A 94 -2.50 9.60 23.90
N HIS A 95 -2.55 10.23 22.72
CA HIS A 95 -3.03 11.60 22.63
C HIS A 95 -4.56 11.63 22.54
N ALA A 96 -5.18 12.16 23.60
CA ALA A 96 -6.57 12.60 23.51
C ALA A 96 -6.67 13.75 22.49
N ILE A 97 -7.78 13.80 21.79
CA ILE A 97 -8.10 14.89 20.87
C ILE A 97 -8.40 16.10 21.72
N GLU A 98 -7.47 17.04 21.68
CA GLU A 98 -7.51 18.28 22.44
C GLU A 98 -8.21 19.38 21.63
N THR A 99 -8.58 20.46 22.32
CA THR A 99 -9.16 21.64 21.67
C THR A 99 -8.15 22.42 20.81
N TYR A 100 -6.86 22.07 20.90
CA TYR A 100 -5.77 22.59 20.09
C TYR A 100 -4.93 21.40 19.62
N MET A 101 -4.61 21.33 18.33
CA MET A 101 -3.77 20.29 17.75
C MET A 101 -2.78 20.92 16.77
N ASN A 102 -1.60 20.31 16.62
CA ASN A 102 -0.70 20.67 15.53
C ASN A 102 -1.21 20.08 14.21
N ASP A 103 -1.18 20.88 13.14
CA ASP A 103 -1.62 20.48 11.79
C ASP A 103 -0.94 19.20 11.27
N ASP A 104 0.23 18.83 11.82
CA ASP A 104 1.00 17.66 11.42
C ASP A 104 0.68 16.38 12.20
N ALA A 105 -0.15 16.42 13.25
CA ALA A 105 -0.28 15.32 14.20
C ALA A 105 -0.90 14.03 13.62
N TYR A 106 -1.64 14.13 12.50
CA TYR A 106 -2.21 12.97 11.78
C TYR A 106 -1.73 12.85 10.33
N ASN A 107 -0.61 13.49 9.96
CA ASN A 107 -0.08 13.40 8.60
C ASN A 107 0.21 11.95 8.17
N GLY A 108 0.66 11.09 9.07
CA GLY A 108 0.93 9.68 8.73
C GLY A 108 -0.34 8.91 8.33
N LEU A 109 -1.50 9.26 8.89
CA LEU A 109 -2.78 8.68 8.44
C LEU A 109 -3.15 9.19 7.05
N ARG A 110 -2.99 10.48 6.81
CA ARG A 110 -3.27 11.06 5.49
C ARG A 110 -2.36 10.47 4.42
N ASP A 111 -1.09 10.31 4.73
CA ASP A 111 -0.08 9.74 3.84
C ASP A 111 -0.35 8.25 3.55
N ILE A 112 -0.93 7.49 4.48
CA ILE A 112 -1.33 6.10 4.23
C ILE A 112 -2.51 5.99 3.26
N ILE A 113 -3.47 6.92 3.35
CA ILE A 113 -4.62 6.99 2.44
C ILE A 113 -4.15 7.33 1.04
N TYR A 114 -3.27 8.33 0.89
CA TYR A 114 -2.66 8.65 -0.40
C TYR A 114 -1.85 7.48 -0.95
N PHE A 115 -1.06 6.83 -0.11
CA PHE A 115 -0.30 5.64 -0.52
C PHE A 115 -1.24 4.56 -1.05
N ARG A 116 -2.39 4.30 -0.41
CA ARG A 116 -3.40 3.34 -0.91
C ARG A 116 -3.99 3.76 -2.26
N GLN A 117 -4.26 5.03 -2.50
CA GLN A 117 -4.84 5.51 -3.76
C GLN A 117 -3.89 5.27 -4.95
N ASP A 118 -2.59 5.42 -4.71
CA ASP A 118 -1.54 5.19 -5.72
C ASP A 118 -1.05 3.72 -5.77
N ASP A 119 -1.51 2.87 -4.84
CA ASP A 119 -1.05 1.50 -4.68
C ASP A 119 -1.71 0.54 -5.68
N ILE A 120 -0.96 0.22 -6.73
CA ILE A 120 -1.35 -0.76 -7.75
C ILE A 120 -1.05 -2.22 -7.36
N PHE A 121 -0.39 -2.47 -6.22
CA PHE A 121 0.05 -3.80 -5.82
C PHE A 121 -0.50 -4.22 -4.45
N PRO A 122 -1.62 -4.96 -4.38
CA PRO A 122 -2.15 -5.46 -3.10
C PRO A 122 -1.17 -6.42 -2.41
N PHE A 123 -1.31 -6.57 -1.09
CA PHE A 123 -0.62 -7.65 -0.38
C PHE A 123 -1.05 -9.00 -0.95
N HIS A 124 -0.10 -9.92 -1.11
CA HIS A 124 -0.39 -11.26 -1.61
C HIS A 124 -1.20 -12.07 -0.58
N ASN A 125 -1.03 -11.80 0.70
CA ASN A 125 -1.88 -12.36 1.75
C ASN A 125 -3.19 -11.57 1.90
N GLU A 126 -4.31 -12.21 1.53
CA GLU A 126 -5.65 -11.60 1.59
C GLU A 126 -6.06 -11.11 2.99
N LYS A 127 -5.61 -11.79 4.06
CA LYS A 127 -5.95 -11.37 5.43
C LYS A 127 -5.26 -10.07 5.80
N ILE A 128 -3.97 -9.94 5.42
CA ILE A 128 -3.20 -8.71 5.59
C ILE A 128 -3.81 -7.60 4.76
N GLN A 129 -4.13 -7.88 3.48
CA GLN A 129 -4.76 -6.90 2.59
C GLN A 129 -6.08 -6.38 3.17
N ARG A 130 -6.92 -7.26 3.72
CA ARG A 130 -8.21 -6.87 4.30
C ARG A 130 -8.05 -5.95 5.50
N LEU A 131 -7.12 -6.26 6.42
CA LEU A 131 -6.85 -5.39 7.57
C LEU A 131 -6.25 -4.05 7.14
N TYR A 132 -5.35 -4.05 6.16
CA TYR A 132 -4.77 -2.83 5.60
C TYR A 132 -5.83 -1.92 4.98
N VAL A 133 -6.70 -2.48 4.13
CA VAL A 133 -7.81 -1.75 3.49
C VAL A 133 -8.74 -1.17 4.55
N LYS A 134 -9.15 -1.99 5.52
CA LYS A 134 -10.03 -1.56 6.60
C LYS A 134 -9.40 -0.41 7.41
N PHE A 135 -8.13 -0.54 7.77
CA PHE A 135 -7.42 0.52 8.50
C PHE A 135 -7.40 1.83 7.72
N CYS A 136 -7.22 1.78 6.39
CA CYS A 136 -7.27 2.97 5.56
C CYS A 136 -8.67 3.59 5.52
N GLU A 137 -9.74 2.79 5.43
CA GLU A 137 -11.13 3.27 5.41
C GLU A 137 -11.54 3.88 6.75
N ASP A 138 -11.16 3.24 7.86
CA ASP A 138 -11.39 3.75 9.20
C ASP A 138 -10.59 5.06 9.42
N SER A 139 -9.38 5.16 8.84
CA SER A 139 -8.55 6.38 8.91
C SER A 139 -9.12 7.53 8.11
N ASP A 140 -9.69 7.24 6.93
CA ASP A 140 -10.34 8.22 6.06
C ASP A 140 -11.57 8.82 6.77
N THR A 141 -12.42 7.95 7.31
CA THR A 141 -13.59 8.35 8.12
C THR A 141 -13.18 9.21 9.31
N PHE A 142 -12.12 8.80 10.03
CA PHE A 142 -11.59 9.57 11.16
C PHE A 142 -11.11 10.96 10.75
N LEU A 143 -10.35 11.08 9.67
CA LEU A 143 -9.83 12.36 9.21
C LEU A 143 -10.95 13.28 8.71
N ASP A 144 -11.94 12.75 8.01
CA ASP A 144 -13.11 13.51 7.58
C ASP A 144 -13.87 14.07 8.79
N ASP A 145 -14.16 13.25 9.80
CA ASP A 145 -14.83 13.68 11.02
C ASP A 145 -13.98 14.69 11.81
N LEU A 146 -12.67 14.47 11.89
CA LEU A 146 -11.73 15.37 12.55
C LEU A 146 -11.69 16.74 11.86
N TYR A 147 -11.54 16.77 10.53
CA TYR A 147 -11.46 18.03 9.78
C TYR A 147 -12.80 18.77 9.73
N SER A 148 -13.92 18.04 9.80
CA SER A 148 -15.24 18.65 9.97
C SER A 148 -15.35 19.48 11.25
N LEU A 149 -14.59 19.12 12.29
CA LEU A 149 -14.60 19.80 13.58
C LEU A 149 -13.63 20.99 13.65
N TYR A 150 -12.52 20.96 12.90
CA TYR A 150 -11.36 21.79 13.22
C TYR A 150 -10.88 22.80 12.15
N THR A 151 -11.47 22.82 10.94
CA THR A 151 -11.33 23.77 9.79
C THR A 151 -11.02 23.03 8.48
N ALA A 152 -11.66 23.47 7.39
CA ALA A 152 -11.66 22.81 6.09
C ALA A 152 -10.39 23.06 5.24
N ASP A 153 -9.50 23.96 5.66
CA ASP A 153 -8.33 24.41 4.90
C ASP A 153 -6.99 23.82 5.38
N GLY A 154 -6.99 23.09 6.51
CA GLY A 154 -5.88 22.21 6.94
C GLY A 154 -4.54 22.92 7.20
N ARG A 155 -4.55 24.23 7.49
CA ARG A 155 -3.33 25.06 7.66
C ARG A 155 -3.45 26.14 8.75
N GLY A 156 -4.03 25.85 9.90
CA GLY A 156 -4.15 26.83 10.98
C GLY A 156 -4.48 26.22 12.32
N ARG A 157 -4.01 26.87 13.40
CA ARG A 157 -4.27 26.51 14.80
C ARG A 157 -5.75 26.19 14.99
N MET A 158 -6.01 24.90 15.15
CA MET A 158 -7.34 24.32 15.12
C MET A 158 -8.06 24.58 16.45
N THR A 159 -8.88 25.63 16.52
CA THR A 159 -9.83 25.83 17.63
C THR A 159 -11.25 25.86 17.09
N TRP A 160 -12.13 25.01 17.63
CA TRP A 160 -13.58 25.14 17.48
C TRP A 160 -14.14 26.44 18.09
N ARG A 161 -13.30 27.20 18.81
CA ARG A 161 -13.60 28.54 19.29
C ARG A 161 -13.41 29.55 18.17
N THR A 162 -14.36 30.48 18.05
CA THR A 162 -14.27 31.63 17.16
C THR A 162 -13.09 32.52 17.52
N ALA A 163 -12.48 33.17 16.52
CA ALA A 163 -11.31 34.03 16.70
C ALA A 163 -11.54 35.23 17.64
N ASP A 164 -12.78 35.48 18.05
CA ASP A 164 -13.18 36.55 18.98
C ASP A 164 -13.16 36.11 20.46
N GLU A 165 -12.72 34.89 20.77
CA GLU A 165 -12.54 34.32 22.13
C GLU A 165 -13.81 34.36 23.01
N ARG A 166 -15.00 34.53 22.41
CA ARG A 166 -16.26 34.58 23.15
C ARG A 166 -16.66 33.18 23.63
N TRP A 167 -17.29 33.14 24.80
CA TRP A 167 -17.89 31.93 25.33
C TRP A 167 -18.92 31.38 24.33
N VAL A 168 -18.74 30.12 23.95
CA VAL A 168 -19.65 29.40 23.07
C VAL A 168 -20.88 28.97 23.88
N PRO A 169 -22.10 29.01 23.32
CA PRO A 169 -23.30 28.48 23.96
C PRO A 169 -23.12 27.04 24.46
N ASP A 170 -23.74 26.70 25.60
CA ASP A 170 -23.57 25.41 26.30
C ASP A 170 -24.03 24.20 25.47
N ASP A 171 -25.04 24.39 24.62
CA ASP A 171 -25.53 23.41 23.65
C ASP A 171 -24.47 23.08 22.59
N VAL A 172 -23.85 24.10 22.00
CA VAL A 172 -22.77 23.93 21.02
C VAL A 172 -21.53 23.32 21.68
N TYR A 173 -21.21 23.71 22.91
CA TYR A 173 -20.11 23.12 23.68
C TYR A 173 -20.34 21.61 23.91
N LYS A 174 -21.54 21.21 24.34
CA LYS A 174 -21.90 19.80 24.55
C LYS A 174 -21.83 19.00 23.26
N GLU A 175 -22.28 19.56 22.14
CA GLU A 175 -22.18 18.90 20.83
C GLU A 175 -20.72 18.66 20.44
N VAL A 176 -19.87 19.68 20.56
CA VAL A 176 -18.43 19.58 20.24
C VAL A 176 -17.74 18.55 21.13
N MET A 177 -18.00 18.57 22.45
CA MET A 177 -17.44 17.59 23.38
C MET A 177 -17.91 16.17 23.07
N GLY A 178 -19.15 16.00 22.61
CA GLY A 178 -19.67 14.71 22.12
C GLY A 178 -18.89 14.21 20.90
N LYS A 179 -18.64 15.08 19.92
CA LYS A 179 -17.83 14.74 18.73
C LYS A 179 -16.38 14.40 19.09
N ILE A 180 -15.77 15.16 20.00
CA ILE A 180 -14.42 14.87 20.51
C ILE A 180 -14.38 13.49 21.20
N ALA A 181 -15.40 13.14 22.00
CA ALA A 181 -15.48 11.82 22.64
C ALA A 181 -15.57 10.68 21.60
N LEU A 182 -16.35 10.86 20.53
CA LEU A 182 -16.42 9.89 19.43
C LEU A 182 -15.07 9.77 18.70
N LEU A 183 -14.44 10.89 18.37
CA LEU A 183 -13.13 10.88 17.71
C LEU A 183 -12.05 10.21 18.57
N ASN A 184 -12.08 10.39 19.90
CA ASN A 184 -11.19 9.68 20.83
C ASN A 184 -11.41 8.16 20.85
N GLN A 185 -12.67 7.73 20.70
CA GLN A 185 -12.98 6.32 20.55
C GLN A 185 -12.46 5.79 19.20
N MET A 186 -12.57 6.58 18.13
CA MET A 186 -12.04 6.23 16.81
C MET A 186 -10.52 6.11 16.81
N THR A 187 -9.77 7.04 17.41
CA THR A 187 -8.31 6.93 17.52
C THR A 187 -7.88 5.69 18.30
N SER A 188 -8.57 5.38 19.40
CA SER A 188 -8.33 4.15 20.17
C SER A 188 -8.55 2.88 19.34
N ASN A 189 -9.63 2.87 18.53
CA ASN A 189 -9.92 1.76 17.62
C ASN A 189 -8.90 1.65 16.49
N LEU A 190 -8.44 2.77 15.92
CA LEU A 190 -7.39 2.83 14.91
C LEU A 190 -6.06 2.29 15.45
N ALA A 191 -5.66 2.71 16.66
CA ALA A 191 -4.46 2.21 17.32
C ALA A 191 -4.52 0.68 17.48
N LYS A 192 -5.65 0.16 17.95
CA LYS A 192 -5.87 -1.29 18.08
C LYS A 192 -5.83 -2.01 16.73
N SER A 193 -6.49 -1.46 15.71
CA SER A 193 -6.49 -2.03 14.36
C SER A 193 -5.08 -2.07 13.76
N TRP A 194 -4.28 -1.05 14.01
CA TRP A 194 -2.87 -1.00 13.58
C TRP A 194 -2.01 -2.05 14.28
N GLU A 195 -2.19 -2.23 15.60
CA GLU A 195 -1.52 -3.30 16.34
C GLU A 195 -1.92 -4.69 15.82
N GLU A 196 -3.22 -4.93 15.61
CA GLU A 196 -3.73 -6.19 15.05
C GLU A 196 -3.15 -6.48 13.67
N PHE A 197 -3.04 -5.45 12.83
CA PHE A 197 -2.39 -5.52 11.51
C PHE A 197 -0.91 -5.93 11.63
N ILE A 198 -0.12 -5.27 12.49
CA ILE A 198 1.30 -5.60 12.68
C ILE A 198 1.48 -7.01 13.23
N VAL A 199 0.68 -7.41 14.21
CA VAL A 199 0.75 -8.75 14.82
C VAL A 199 0.42 -9.82 13.78
N LEU A 200 -0.63 -9.61 12.98
CA LEU A 200 -0.98 -10.51 11.88
C LEU A 200 0.16 -10.58 10.86
N ALA A 201 0.67 -9.43 10.42
CA ALA A 201 1.73 -9.38 9.41
C ALA A 201 3.00 -10.10 9.88
N LYS A 202 3.41 -9.92 11.15
CA LYS A 202 4.54 -10.66 11.73
C LYS A 202 4.34 -12.17 11.76
N ARG A 203 3.10 -12.63 11.98
CA ARG A 203 2.77 -14.06 12.01
C ARG A 203 2.77 -14.66 10.61
N GLU A 204 2.10 -14.00 9.67
CA GLU A 204 1.84 -14.51 8.33
C GLU A 204 3.05 -14.36 7.39
N LEU A 205 3.88 -13.32 7.59
CA LEU A 205 5.11 -13.10 6.81
C LEU A 205 6.34 -13.76 7.46
N LYS A 206 6.12 -14.60 8.49
CA LYS A 206 7.19 -15.37 9.12
C LYS A 206 7.81 -16.33 8.10
N GLY A 207 9.12 -16.22 7.89
CA GLY A 207 9.87 -17.03 6.93
C GLY A 207 10.28 -16.29 5.66
N ALA A 208 9.93 -15.01 5.52
CA ALA A 208 10.56 -14.14 4.53
C ALA A 208 12.07 -14.02 4.79
N SER A 209 12.87 -13.94 3.72
CA SER A 209 14.32 -13.71 3.84
C SER A 209 14.69 -12.27 4.26
N VAL A 210 13.71 -11.37 4.35
CA VAL A 210 13.88 -9.99 4.82
C VAL A 210 13.14 -9.81 6.14
N GLY A 211 13.78 -9.11 7.08
CA GLY A 211 13.18 -8.80 8.38
C GLY A 211 12.09 -7.73 8.28
N ILE A 212 11.07 -7.85 9.12
CA ILE A 212 10.16 -6.74 9.42
C ILE A 212 10.91 -5.85 10.40
N ASP A 213 11.10 -4.60 10.02
CA ASP A 213 11.76 -3.59 10.84
C ASP A 213 10.69 -2.66 11.42
N PRO A 214 10.18 -2.95 12.63
CA PRO A 214 9.28 -2.04 13.31
C PRO A 214 10.07 -0.79 13.73
N TYR A 215 9.91 0.26 12.93
CA TYR A 215 10.32 1.63 13.25
C TYR A 215 11.81 1.98 13.13
N GLY A 216 12.60 1.24 12.33
CA GLY A 216 13.90 1.70 11.86
C GLY A 216 15.07 1.44 12.81
N LEU A 217 15.21 0.21 13.33
CA LEU A 217 16.39 -0.23 14.08
C LEU A 217 17.36 -1.06 13.24
#